data_AF-A0AA50HWU3-F1
#
_entry.id   AF-A0AA50HWU3-F1
#
_cell.length_a   1.000
_cell.length_b   1.000
_cell.length_c   1.000
_cell.angle_alpha   90.00
_cell.angle_beta   90.00
_cell.angle_gamma   90.00
#
_symmetry.space_group_name_H-M   'P 1'
#
loop_
_entity.id
_entity.type
_entity.pdbx_description
1 polymer ?
#
loop_
_entity_poly.entity_id
_entity_poly.type
_entity_poly.pdbx_seq_one_letter_code
_entity_poly.pdbx_strand_id
1 'polypeptide(L)'
;MSDPLVHVYENIDQLEVNPQKDFTSEKAVQSLQDQWPAVMAVDPLEDQETAQILTQVLNQGHLVFTSVIAKDVPSAIAQLQQWFEPAVLGQHLKGIVSQRPVRQVCPACRLRGK
;
A
#
# COMPACT_ATOMS: atom_id res chain seq x y z
N MET A 1 2.11 8.11 0.61
CA MET A 1 3.49 7.97 0.13
C MET A 1 3.48 7.01 -1.05
N SER A 2 4.19 7.34 -2.14
CA SER A 2 4.35 6.49 -3.32
C SER A 2 5.78 6.62 -3.87
N ASP A 3 6.26 5.58 -4.55
CA ASP A 3 7.49 5.63 -5.36
C ASP A 3 7.23 5.05 -6.76
N PRO A 4 7.13 5.87 -7.82
CA PRO A 4 6.98 7.34 -7.85
C PRO A 4 5.52 7.78 -7.62
N LEU A 5 5.25 9.08 -7.55
CA LEU A 5 3.86 9.58 -7.59
C LEU A 5 3.29 9.47 -9.00
N VAL A 6 2.22 8.68 -9.15
CA VAL A 6 1.54 8.52 -10.44
C VAL A 6 0.70 9.76 -10.80
N HIS A 7 -0.08 10.26 -9.84
CA HIS A 7 -0.96 11.43 -9.97
C HIS A 7 -0.92 12.28 -8.70
N VAL A 8 -1.09 13.60 -8.86
CA VAL A 8 -1.21 14.55 -7.74
C VAL A 8 -2.69 14.90 -7.53
N TYR A 9 -3.17 14.72 -6.31
CA TYR A 9 -4.54 15.00 -5.90
C TYR A 9 -4.55 16.24 -5.00
N GLU A 10 -5.39 17.21 -5.32
CA GLU A 10 -5.44 18.52 -4.65
C GLU A 10 -5.74 18.44 -3.13
N ASN A 11 -6.44 17.40 -2.69
CA ASN A 11 -6.91 17.26 -1.30
C ASN A 11 -6.26 16.08 -0.56
N ILE A 12 -5.09 15.63 -1.02
CA ILE A 12 -4.34 14.54 -0.38
C ILE A 12 -2.90 14.99 -0.23
N ASP A 13 -2.38 14.98 0.99
CA ASP A 13 -0.95 15.18 1.22
C ASP A 13 -0.18 13.97 0.71
N GLN A 14 0.69 14.21 -0.29
CA GLN A 14 1.41 13.16 -1.00
C GLN A 14 2.91 13.37 -0.86
N LEU A 15 3.59 12.33 -0.38
CA LEU A 15 5.04 12.27 -0.29
C LEU A 15 5.56 11.29 -1.34
N GLU A 16 6.56 11.73 -2.11
CA GLU A 16 7.33 10.88 -3.02
C GLU A 16 8.64 10.50 -2.35
N VAL A 17 9.00 9.21 -2.39
CA VAL A 17 10.29 8.73 -1.89
C VAL A 17 11.40 9.24 -2.81
N ASN A 18 12.51 9.72 -2.23
CA ASN A 18 13.67 10.18 -2.98
C ASN A 18 14.97 9.73 -2.30
N PRO A 19 15.46 8.51 -2.60
CA PRO A 19 16.66 7.97 -1.99
C PRO A 19 17.92 8.81 -2.28
N GLN A 20 17.97 9.53 -3.42
CA GLN A 20 19.10 10.40 -3.77
C GLN A 20 19.22 11.62 -2.84
N LYS A 21 18.12 12.00 -2.18
CA LYS A 21 18.07 13.08 -1.20
C LYS A 21 17.96 12.56 0.24
N ASP A 22 18.27 11.27 0.45
CA ASP A 22 18.16 10.63 1.76
C ASP A 22 16.73 10.74 2.35
N PHE A 23 15.71 10.73 1.48
CA PHE A 23 14.31 10.71 1.85
C PHE A 23 13.71 9.35 1.50
N THR A 24 13.89 8.38 2.40
CA THR A 24 13.50 6.97 2.22
C THR A 24 12.06 6.72 2.65
N SER A 25 11.55 5.50 2.39
CA SER A 25 10.21 5.07 2.79
C SER A 25 10.01 5.22 4.30
N GLU A 26 10.99 4.83 5.11
CA GLU A 26 10.95 4.93 6.57
C GLU A 26 10.77 6.38 7.02
N LYS A 27 11.57 7.29 6.45
CA LYS A 27 11.51 8.72 6.78
C LYS A 27 10.20 9.36 6.31
N ALA A 28 9.69 8.94 5.16
CA ALA A 28 8.42 9.41 4.67
C ALA A 28 7.27 8.95 5.59
N VAL A 29 7.23 7.68 6.03
CA VAL A 29 6.22 7.21 7.00
C VAL A 29 6.36 7.92 8.35
N GLN A 30 7.59 8.13 8.85
CA GLN A 30 7.82 8.91 10.09
C GLN A 30 7.28 10.34 9.96
N SER A 31 7.52 11.00 8.84
CA SER A 31 7.02 12.37 8.62
C SER A 31 5.49 12.45 8.51
N LEU A 32 4.83 11.36 8.10
CA LEU A 32 3.36 11.26 8.11
C LEU A 32 2.84 11.11 9.53
N GLN A 33 3.56 10.40 10.41
CA GLN A 33 3.14 10.23 11.80
C GLN A 33 3.04 11.58 12.53
N ASP A 34 3.97 12.49 12.29
CA ASP A 34 3.97 13.84 12.87
C ASP A 34 2.76 14.69 12.43
N GLN A 35 2.21 14.39 11.25
CA GLN A 35 1.01 15.07 10.71
C GLN A 35 -0.29 14.48 11.26
N TRP A 36 -0.22 13.35 11.96
CA TRP A 36 -1.34 12.65 12.59
C TRP A 36 -2.57 12.39 11.69
N PRO A 37 -2.39 11.95 10.42
CA PRO A 37 -3.50 11.72 9.51
C PRO A 37 -4.35 10.52 9.95
N ALA A 38 -5.66 10.62 9.87
CA ALA A 38 -6.56 9.50 10.21
C ALA A 38 -6.40 8.29 9.27
N VAL A 39 -6.04 8.55 8.00
CA VAL A 39 -5.90 7.55 6.94
C VAL A 39 -4.57 7.77 6.21
N MET A 40 -3.83 6.69 5.97
CA MET A 40 -2.56 6.71 5.25
C MET A 40 -2.55 5.67 4.13
N ALA A 41 -1.89 6.00 3.03
CA ALA A 41 -1.54 5.06 1.97
C ALA A 41 -0.02 5.01 1.83
N VAL A 42 0.56 3.81 1.98
CA VAL A 42 2.00 3.52 1.89
C VAL A 42 2.19 2.45 0.84
N ASP A 43 2.67 2.83 -0.33
CA ASP A 43 2.75 1.94 -1.49
C ASP A 43 4.08 2.13 -2.24
N PRO A 44 4.80 1.03 -2.59
CA PRO A 44 4.64 -0.34 -2.09
C PRO A 44 5.20 -0.54 -0.68
N LEU A 45 4.81 -1.63 -0.01
CA LEU A 45 5.54 -2.14 1.16
C LEU A 45 6.55 -3.20 0.69
N GLU A 46 7.84 -2.96 0.97
CA GLU A 46 8.93 -3.79 0.44
C GLU A 46 9.91 -4.28 1.52
N ASP A 47 9.90 -3.70 2.71
CA ASP A 47 10.93 -3.92 3.72
C ASP A 47 10.42 -4.00 5.16
N GLN A 48 11.27 -4.54 6.04
CA GLN A 48 10.99 -4.75 7.46
C GLN A 48 10.92 -3.44 8.25
N GLU A 49 11.70 -2.43 7.88
CA GLU A 49 11.86 -1.19 8.63
C GLU A 49 10.58 -0.35 8.51
N THR A 50 10.07 -0.21 7.29
CA THR A 50 8.76 0.37 6.98
C THR A 50 7.64 -0.39 7.71
N ALA A 51 7.67 -1.72 7.72
CA ALA A 51 6.66 -2.53 8.43
C ALA A 51 6.68 -2.33 9.96
N GLN A 52 7.86 -2.15 10.56
CA GLN A 52 7.98 -1.84 11.99
C GLN A 52 7.36 -0.48 12.33
N ILE A 53 7.61 0.54 11.51
CA ILE A 53 7.00 1.87 11.69
C ILE A 53 5.49 1.77 11.49
N LEU A 54 5.03 1.06 10.46
CA LEU A 54 3.60 0.83 10.22
C LEU A 54 2.93 0.10 11.39
N THR A 55 3.61 -0.82 12.07
CA THR A 55 3.07 -1.48 13.27
C THR A 55 2.79 -0.47 14.39
N GLN A 56 3.67 0.52 14.59
CA GLN A 56 3.46 1.58 15.57
C GLN A 56 2.26 2.47 15.18
N VAL A 57 2.16 2.82 13.90
CA VAL A 57 1.04 3.57 13.32
C VAL A 57 -0.28 2.81 13.51
N LEU A 58 -0.33 1.52 13.21
CA LEU A 58 -1.54 0.69 13.39
C LEU A 58 -1.97 0.64 14.86
N ASN A 59 -1.02 0.53 15.80
CA ASN A 59 -1.31 0.53 17.23
C ASN A 59 -1.87 1.86 17.76
N GLN A 60 -1.60 2.97 17.07
CA GLN A 60 -2.15 4.29 17.39
C GLN A 60 -3.58 4.50 16.83
N GLY A 61 -4.09 3.54 16.04
CA GLY A 61 -5.46 3.53 15.55
C GLY A 61 -5.66 4.13 14.16
N HIS A 62 -4.59 4.36 13.41
CA HIS A 62 -4.67 4.86 12.04
C HIS A 62 -5.11 3.77 11.05
N LEU A 63 -5.87 4.14 10.03
CA LEU A 63 -6.20 3.25 8.91
C LEU A 63 -5.08 3.32 7.85
N VAL A 64 -4.46 2.17 7.56
CA VAL A 64 -3.37 2.09 6.58
C VAL A 64 -3.80 1.25 5.37
N PHE A 65 -3.58 1.80 4.18
CA PHE A 65 -3.62 1.09 2.91
C PHE A 65 -2.19 0.84 2.42
N THR A 66 -1.92 -0.36 1.92
CA THR A 66 -0.64 -0.71 1.31
C THR A 66 -0.84 -1.76 0.22
N SER A 67 0.16 -1.95 -0.62
CA SER A 67 0.18 -2.99 -1.65
C SER A 67 1.41 -3.88 -1.51
N VAL A 68 1.24 -5.14 -1.92
CA VAL A 68 2.31 -6.13 -2.01
C VAL A 68 2.13 -6.91 -3.30
N ILE A 69 3.24 -7.38 -3.87
CA ILE A 69 3.20 -8.21 -5.07
C ILE A 69 2.82 -9.64 -4.69
N ALA A 70 1.57 -10.02 -5.00
CA ALA A 70 1.06 -11.36 -4.75
C ALA A 70 0.08 -11.82 -5.83
N LYS A 71 0.10 -13.13 -6.13
CA LYS A 71 -0.75 -13.74 -7.17
C LYS A 71 -2.23 -13.91 -6.76
N ASP A 72 -2.48 -14.04 -5.46
CA ASP A 72 -3.76 -14.32 -4.82
C ASP A 72 -3.74 -13.89 -3.34
N VAL A 73 -4.91 -13.93 -2.69
CA VAL A 73 -5.06 -13.51 -1.29
C VAL A 73 -4.20 -14.32 -0.32
N PRO A 74 -4.17 -15.67 -0.35
CA PRO A 74 -3.31 -16.44 0.55
C PRO A 74 -1.83 -16.09 0.40
N SER A 75 -1.35 -15.89 -0.83
CA SER A 75 0.05 -15.50 -1.08
C SER A 75 0.36 -14.10 -0.58
N ALA A 76 -0.63 -13.19 -0.60
CA ALA A 76 -0.47 -11.85 -0.02
C ALA A 76 -0.31 -11.91 1.51
N ILE A 77 -1.05 -12.79 2.20
CA ILE A 77 -0.86 -13.02 3.64
C ILE A 77 0.55 -13.56 3.91
N ALA A 78 0.98 -14.57 3.14
CA ALA A 78 2.32 -15.14 3.27
C ALA A 78 3.43 -14.10 2.99
N GLN A 79 3.20 -13.16 2.06
CA GLN A 79 4.13 -12.06 1.81
C GLN A 79 4.18 -11.10 3.00
N LEU A 80 3.03 -10.71 3.54
CA LEU A 80 2.96 -9.84 4.73
C LEU A 80 3.60 -10.46 5.97
N GLN A 81 3.53 -11.79 6.12
CA GLN A 81 4.18 -12.53 7.21
C GLN A 81 5.72 -12.48 7.15
N GLN A 82 6.31 -12.06 6.03
CA GLN A 82 7.75 -11.81 5.96
C GLN A 82 8.16 -10.55 6.73
N TRP A 83 7.26 -9.58 6.88
CA TRP A 83 7.55 -8.29 7.51
C TRP A 83 6.78 -8.01 8.80
N PHE A 84 5.58 -8.58 8.93
CA PHE A 84 4.74 -8.44 10.11
C PHE A 84 4.63 -9.75 10.88
N GLU A 85 4.71 -9.62 12.20
CA GLU A 85 4.41 -10.73 13.12
C GLU A 85 2.96 -11.20 12.94
N PRO A 86 2.68 -12.52 13.02
CA PRO A 86 1.32 -13.05 12.88
C PRO A 86 0.30 -12.41 13.83
N ALA A 87 0.73 -12.03 15.03
CA ALA A 87 -0.12 -11.34 16.00
C ALA A 87 -0.56 -9.94 15.52
N VAL A 88 0.36 -9.18 14.90
CA VAL A 88 0.06 -7.85 14.34
C VAL A 88 -0.95 -7.99 13.21
N LEU A 89 -0.74 -8.96 12.30
CA LEU A 89 -1.69 -9.24 11.21
C LEU A 89 -3.06 -9.66 11.76
N GLY A 90 -3.10 -10.56 12.74
CA GLY A 90 -4.35 -11.02 13.35
C GLY A 90 -5.16 -9.90 14.03
N GLN A 91 -4.49 -8.88 14.55
CA GLN A 91 -5.13 -7.74 15.20
C GLN A 91 -5.60 -6.68 14.20
N HIS A 92 -4.77 -6.37 13.21
CA HIS A 92 -4.91 -5.15 12.41
C HIS A 92 -5.38 -5.37 10.98
N LEU A 93 -5.16 -6.54 10.38
CA LEU A 93 -5.54 -6.80 9.00
C LEU A 93 -7.07 -6.80 8.85
N LYS A 94 -7.62 -5.82 8.13
CA LYS A 94 -9.07 -5.72 7.88
C LYS A 94 -9.53 -6.47 6.63
N GLY A 95 -8.68 -6.55 5.61
CA GLY A 95 -9.02 -7.21 4.36
C GLY A 95 -7.91 -7.09 3.33
N ILE A 96 -8.00 -7.92 2.29
CA ILE A 96 -7.08 -7.92 1.15
C ILE A 96 -7.92 -7.88 -0.12
N VAL A 97 -7.58 -6.97 -1.03
CA VAL A 97 -8.20 -6.88 -2.36
C VAL A 97 -7.22 -7.44 -3.38
N SER A 98 -7.58 -8.55 -4.03
CA SER A 98 -6.81 -9.08 -5.16
C SER A 98 -7.43 -8.59 -6.46
N GLN A 99 -6.73 -7.69 -7.15
CA GLN A 99 -7.19 -7.06 -8.39
C GLN A 99 -6.57 -7.71 -9.62
N ARG A 100 -7.39 -7.97 -10.65
CA ARG A 100 -6.94 -8.39 -11.98
C ARG A 100 -7.66 -7.55 -13.04
N PRO A 101 -6.95 -6.68 -13.78
CA PRO A 101 -7.57 -5.95 -14.87
C PRO A 101 -7.91 -6.90 -16.02
N VAL A 102 -9.13 -6.81 -16.52
CA VAL A 102 -9.59 -7.56 -17.69
C VAL A 102 -9.91 -6.59 -18.83
N ARG A 103 -9.60 -6.98 -20.07
CA ARG A 103 -9.93 -6.17 -21.23
C ARG A 103 -11.45 -6.17 -21.43
N GLN A 104 -12.01 -4.99 -21.65
CA GLN A 104 -13.40 -4.86 -22.07
C GLN A 104 -13.52 -5.13 -23.56
N VAL A 105 -14.47 -5.98 -23.95
CA VAL A 105 -14.76 -6.24 -25.36
C VAL A 105 -15.41 -5.00 -25.98
N CYS A 106 -14.89 -4.55 -27.12
CA CYS A 106 -15.41 -3.37 -27.81
C CYS A 106 -16.91 -3.52 -28.12
N PRO A 107 -17.78 -2.60 -27.66
CA PRO A 107 -19.22 -2.73 -27.81
C PRO A 107 -19.66 -2.67 -29.29
N ALA A 108 -18.87 -2.02 -30.16
CA ALA A 108 -19.16 -1.89 -31.59
C ALA A 108 -18.92 -3.17 -32.40
N CYS A 109 -17.98 -4.03 -31.98
CA CYS A 109 -17.62 -5.25 -32.72
C CYS A 109 -17.81 -6.55 -31.93
N ARG A 110 -18.34 -6.52 -30.69
CA ARG A 110 -18.56 -7.72 -29.86
C ARG A 110 -19.41 -8.82 -30.51
N LEU A 111 -20.29 -8.46 -31.44
CA LEU A 111 -21.14 -9.40 -32.20
C LEU A 111 -20.57 -9.79 -33.57
N ARG A 112 -19.42 -9.22 -33.96
CA ARG A 112 -18.77 -9.50 -35.26
C ARG A 112 -17.80 -10.68 -35.20
N GLY A 113 -17.79 -11.43 -34.10
CA GLY A 113 -17.09 -12.71 -33.99
C GLY A 113 -17.72 -13.76 -34.90
N LYS A 114 -17.42 -13.68 -36.18
CA LYS A 114 -17.16 -14.85 -37.03
C LYS A 114 -15.64 -15.00 -37.11
#